data_AF-A0A434EXV7-F1
#
_entry.id   AF-A0A434EXV7-F1
#
_cell.length_a   1.000
_cell.length_b   1.000
_cell.length_c   1.000
_cell.angle_alpha   90.00
_cell.angle_beta   90.00
_cell.angle_gamma   90.00
#
_symmetry.space_group_name_H-M   'P 1'
#
loop_
_entity.id
_entity.type
_entity.pdbx_description
1 polymer ?
#
loop_
_entity_poly.entity_id
_entity_poly.type
_entity_poly.pdbx_seq_one_letter_code
_entity_poly.pdbx_strand_id
1 'polypeptide(L)'
;MAAAKGLLVKVRGDGAGLAAQGGPPRIGGIEAEPILALPPGVGGAGPAAAGDRGATWLRLATDAADTDNPWDHAHDLVARTPALAAAGAQVLAVEPDIAQQWDYRSGAGDRGMAASASPVCAFDDQDPQGGQAVVAGRIAWNAAPDFSQFAAARNRVGAKQANITIAHLDTGFDPNHETLPAGLLTAQQRNFVDDGTGPNNATDHAPAGTLTSNRGHGTGTLSLLAGNKLDGTSPHWPGFTDFVGGAPL
;
A
#
# COMPACT_ATOMS: atom_id res chain seq x y z
N MET A 1 -1.01 -14.20 17.60
CA MET A 1 -0.40 -13.00 16.98
C MET A 1 1.05 -13.30 16.72
N ALA A 2 1.61 -12.88 15.59
CA ALA A 2 3.05 -13.01 15.36
C ALA A 2 3.80 -12.14 16.37
N ALA A 3 4.78 -12.70 17.07
CA ALA A 3 5.59 -11.96 18.03
C ALA A 3 6.49 -10.96 17.29
N ALA A 4 6.54 -9.72 17.75
CA ALA A 4 7.49 -8.74 17.24
C ALA A 4 8.91 -9.18 17.61
N LYS A 5 9.81 -9.22 16.62
CA LYS A 5 11.22 -9.65 16.82
C LYS A 5 12.16 -8.48 17.15
N GLY A 6 11.63 -7.27 17.16
CA GLY A 6 12.39 -6.04 17.32
C GLY A 6 11.55 -4.83 16.90
N LEU A 7 12.24 -3.75 16.55
CA LEU A 7 11.65 -2.52 16.03
C LEU A 7 12.29 -2.11 14.72
N LEU A 8 11.51 -1.49 13.85
CA LEU A 8 11.98 -0.83 12.64
C LEU A 8 11.89 0.69 12.87
N VAL A 9 13.01 1.38 12.67
CA VAL A 9 13.11 2.83 12.85
C VAL A 9 13.61 3.46 11.56
N LYS A 10 12.84 4.41 11.03
CA LYS A 10 13.25 5.24 9.90
C LYS A 10 13.88 6.52 10.42
N VAL A 11 15.14 6.77 10.08
CA VAL A 11 15.86 8.00 10.45
C VAL A 11 16.25 8.79 9.21
N ARG A 12 16.29 10.13 9.31
CA ARG A 12 16.79 10.97 8.21
C ARG A 12 18.30 10.81 8.02
N GLY A 13 18.76 10.74 6.76
CA GLY A 13 20.16 10.56 6.39
C GLY A 13 20.59 9.10 6.27
N ASP A 14 21.89 8.89 6.14
CA ASP A 14 22.56 7.59 5.98
C ASP A 14 22.75 6.81 7.30
N GLY A 15 22.26 7.35 8.42
CA GLY A 15 22.43 6.75 9.75
C GLY A 15 23.87 6.81 10.28
N ALA A 16 24.82 7.46 9.60
CA ALA A 16 26.23 7.48 9.99
C ALA A 16 26.49 8.14 11.36
N GLY A 17 25.61 9.05 11.80
CA GLY A 17 25.65 9.64 13.14
C GLY A 17 25.34 8.66 14.29
N LEU A 18 24.92 7.43 13.97
CA LEU A 18 24.58 6.37 14.94
C LEU A 18 25.68 5.31 15.07
N ALA A 19 26.72 5.36 14.25
CA ALA A 19 27.87 4.48 14.36
C ALA A 19 28.87 5.06 15.37
N ALA A 20 28.92 4.51 16.59
CA ALA A 20 30.05 4.77 17.48
C ALA A 20 31.32 4.21 16.82
N GLN A 21 32.39 5.03 16.79
CA GLN A 21 33.63 4.71 16.07
C GLN A 21 34.12 3.27 16.36
N GLY A 22 34.02 2.39 15.36
CA GLY A 22 34.60 1.05 15.37
C GLY A 22 33.74 -0.10 15.90
N GLY A 23 32.46 0.12 16.23
CA GLY A 23 31.50 -0.94 16.63
C GLY A 23 30.29 -1.02 15.69
N PRO A 24 29.43 -2.06 15.83
CA PRO A 24 28.14 -2.07 15.14
C PRO A 24 27.34 -0.82 15.52
N PRO A 25 26.51 -0.26 14.62
CA PRO A 25 25.74 0.94 14.90
C PRO A 25 24.88 0.72 16.15
N ARG A 26 24.82 1.72 17.04
CA ARG A 26 24.01 1.63 18.27
C ARG A 26 23.22 2.90 18.48
N ILE A 27 21.96 2.76 18.86
CA ILE A 27 21.12 3.89 19.26
C ILE A 27 20.73 3.72 20.72
N GLY A 28 21.20 4.64 21.58
CA GLY A 28 20.91 4.54 23.02
C GLY A 28 21.42 3.26 23.69
N GLY A 29 22.44 2.63 23.11
CA GLY A 29 22.99 1.35 23.59
C GLY A 29 22.36 0.09 22.95
N ILE A 30 21.31 0.25 22.14
CA ILE A 30 20.64 -0.84 21.40
C ILE A 30 21.35 -1.06 20.07
N GLU A 31 21.60 -2.32 19.72
CA GLU A 31 22.18 -2.69 18.42
C GLU A 31 21.23 -2.32 17.27
N ALA A 32 21.78 -1.67 16.24
CA ALA A 32 21.05 -1.18 15.08
C ALA A 32 21.66 -1.67 13.78
N GLU A 33 20.85 -2.28 12.93
CA GLU A 33 21.23 -2.80 11.63
C GLU A 33 20.56 -2.01 10.52
N PRO A 34 21.30 -1.38 9.59
CA PRO A 34 20.73 -0.79 8.38
C PRO A 34 20.13 -1.86 7.47
N ILE A 35 18.83 -1.73 7.18
CA ILE A 35 18.10 -2.69 6.33
C ILE A 35 17.65 -2.10 4.98
N LEU A 36 17.51 -0.77 4.90
CA LEU A 36 17.15 -0.09 3.66
C LEU A 36 17.59 1.37 3.68
N ALA A 37 18.43 1.77 2.72
CA ALA A 37 18.77 3.17 2.48
C ALA A 37 17.87 3.74 1.37
N LEU A 38 17.22 4.87 1.67
CA LEU A 38 16.43 5.66 0.74
C LEU A 38 17.26 6.88 0.31
N PRO A 39 17.51 7.06 -0.99
CA PRO A 39 18.24 8.22 -1.46
C PRO A 39 17.48 9.52 -1.15
N PRO A 40 18.19 10.66 -1.09
CA PRO A 40 17.56 11.98 -1.17
C PRO A 40 16.53 12.06 -2.29
N GLY A 41 15.35 12.62 -2.00
CA GLY A 41 14.40 13.00 -3.01
C GLY A 41 15.00 14.01 -4.00
N VAL A 42 14.58 13.92 -5.26
CA VAL A 42 14.93 14.91 -6.27
C VAL A 42 14.16 16.19 -5.91
N GLY A 43 14.81 17.13 -5.22
CA GLY A 43 14.16 18.34 -4.72
C GLY A 43 13.46 19.11 -5.83
N GLY A 44 12.17 19.43 -5.62
CA GLY A 44 11.48 20.43 -6.44
C GLY A 44 12.17 21.79 -6.29
N ALA A 45 12.34 22.50 -7.41
CA ALA A 45 13.02 23.79 -7.49
C ALA A 45 12.26 24.88 -6.70
N GLY A 46 12.50 24.95 -5.38
CA GLY A 46 11.93 25.94 -4.50
C GLY A 46 12.95 26.40 -3.45
N PRO A 47 13.06 27.71 -3.17
CA PRO A 47 14.10 28.27 -2.29
C PRO A 47 13.91 27.98 -0.78
N ALA A 48 13.05 27.01 -0.42
CA ALA A 48 12.84 26.54 0.95
C ALA A 48 13.11 25.02 1.12
N ALA A 49 13.74 24.38 0.13
CA ALA A 49 14.19 23.00 0.26
C ALA A 49 15.44 22.96 1.16
N ALA A 50 15.26 22.82 2.47
CA ALA A 50 16.31 22.22 3.29
C ALA A 50 16.62 20.86 2.65
N GLY A 51 17.83 20.71 2.09
CA GLY A 51 18.18 19.59 1.22
C GLY A 51 17.76 18.26 1.85
N ASP A 52 16.89 17.54 1.16
CA ASP A 52 16.51 16.19 1.55
C ASP A 52 17.80 15.37 1.64
N ARG A 53 18.02 14.73 2.79
CA ARG A 53 19.23 13.93 3.05
C ARG A 53 18.98 12.45 2.82
N GLY A 54 17.82 12.08 2.28
CA GLY A 54 17.37 10.71 2.22
C GLY A 54 17.01 10.20 3.62
N ALA A 55 16.81 8.90 3.74
CA ALA A 55 16.49 8.26 5.00
C ALA A 55 17.01 6.83 5.04
N THR A 56 17.23 6.29 6.24
CA THR A 56 17.64 4.91 6.42
C THR A 56 16.68 4.22 7.38
N TRP A 57 16.21 3.04 7.00
CA TRP A 57 15.54 2.12 7.90
C TRP A 57 16.57 1.28 8.64
N LEU A 58 16.40 1.22 9.94
CA LEU A 58 17.22 0.49 10.88
C LEU A 58 16.36 -0.54 11.59
N ARG A 59 16.83 -1.77 11.70
CA ARG A 59 16.28 -2.78 12.59
C ARG A 59 16.98 -2.69 13.94
N LEU A 60 16.21 -2.54 15.01
CA LEU A 60 16.70 -2.56 16.40
C LEU A 60 16.36 -3.89 17.03
N ALA A 61 17.38 -4.58 17.55
CA ALA A 61 17.20 -5.81 18.32
C ALA A 61 16.70 -5.44 19.72
N THR A 62 15.38 -5.56 19.93
CA THR A 62 14.73 -5.30 21.23
C THR A 62 13.84 -6.48 21.59
N ASP A 63 13.72 -6.77 22.89
CA ASP A 63 12.74 -7.74 23.40
C ASP A 63 11.31 -7.15 23.33
N ALA A 64 10.77 -7.01 22.12
CA ALA A 64 9.40 -6.54 21.87
C ALA A 64 8.38 -7.69 21.87
N ALA A 65 8.85 -8.94 21.99
CA ALA A 65 8.07 -10.16 21.82
C ALA A 65 6.96 -10.35 22.87
N ASP A 66 7.07 -9.71 24.04
CA ASP A 66 6.18 -9.93 25.20
C ASP A 66 5.28 -8.72 25.53
N THR A 67 5.06 -7.82 24.57
CA THR A 67 4.23 -6.62 24.80
C THR A 67 2.78 -6.84 24.34
N ASP A 68 1.81 -6.49 25.18
CA ASP A 68 0.38 -6.62 24.86
C ASP A 68 -0.01 -5.81 23.60
N ASN A 69 0.68 -4.68 23.37
CA ASN A 69 0.56 -3.88 22.15
C ASN A 69 1.96 -3.50 21.60
N PRO A 70 2.45 -4.18 20.56
CA PRO A 70 3.77 -3.92 19.99
C PRO A 70 3.89 -2.54 19.32
N TRP A 71 2.76 -1.92 18.92
CA TRP A 71 2.76 -0.56 18.39
C TRP A 71 2.98 0.49 19.48
N ASP A 72 2.28 0.36 20.61
CA ASP A 72 2.48 1.26 21.75
C ASP A 72 3.91 1.14 22.28
N HIS A 73 4.44 -0.08 22.37
CA HIS A 73 5.83 -0.32 22.76
C HIS A 73 6.83 0.37 21.81
N ALA A 74 6.59 0.31 20.50
CA ALA A 74 7.41 0.97 19.49
C ALA A 74 7.46 2.50 19.70
N HIS A 75 6.31 3.12 19.97
CA HIS A 75 6.22 4.55 20.25
C HIS A 75 6.80 4.94 21.61
N ASP A 76 6.56 4.14 22.66
CA ASP A 76 7.12 4.34 24.00
C ASP A 76 8.65 4.29 23.99
N LEU A 77 9.23 3.39 23.20
CA LEU A 77 10.69 3.27 23.12
C LEU A 77 11.34 4.51 22.49
N VAL A 78 10.68 5.16 21.52
CA VAL A 78 11.13 6.45 20.99
C VAL A 78 11.07 7.53 22.07
N ALA A 79 9.99 7.59 22.86
CA ALA A 79 9.84 8.57 23.94
C ALA A 79 10.87 8.36 25.08
N ARG A 80 11.19 7.10 25.40
CA ARG A 80 12.07 6.70 26.51
C ARG A 80 13.55 6.61 26.15
N THR A 81 13.89 6.75 24.87
CA THR A 81 15.28 6.73 24.41
C THR A 81 15.70 8.12 23.95
N PRO A 82 16.17 9.00 24.86
CA PRO A 82 16.66 10.32 24.50
C PRO A 82 17.72 10.29 23.41
N ALA A 83 18.47 9.21 23.24
CA ALA A 83 19.42 9.05 22.14
C ALA A 83 18.74 8.93 20.76
N LEU A 84 17.54 8.35 20.64
CA LEU A 84 16.72 8.39 19.43
C LEU A 84 16.25 9.83 19.13
N ALA A 85 15.96 10.62 20.17
CA ALA A 85 15.61 12.04 20.04
C ALA A 85 16.82 12.97 19.83
N ALA A 86 17.98 12.62 20.36
CA ALA A 86 19.20 13.44 20.41
C ALA A 86 20.22 13.11 19.31
N ALA A 87 20.07 11.98 18.61
CA ALA A 87 20.99 11.52 17.55
C ALA A 87 21.08 12.43 16.31
N GLY A 88 20.39 13.58 16.25
CA GLY A 88 20.45 14.52 15.11
C GLY A 88 19.86 13.97 13.79
N ALA A 89 19.61 12.66 13.71
CA ALA A 89 18.80 12.02 12.70
C ALA A 89 17.34 12.08 13.18
N GLN A 90 16.54 12.96 12.58
CA GLN A 90 15.12 13.04 12.92
C GLN A 90 14.47 11.67 12.64
N VAL A 91 13.93 11.03 13.68
CA VAL A 91 13.09 9.84 13.53
C VAL A 91 11.87 10.24 12.70
N LEU A 92 11.71 9.59 11.56
CA LEU A 92 10.63 9.85 10.60
C LEU A 92 9.47 8.88 10.78
N ALA A 93 9.77 7.65 11.20
CA ALA A 93 8.78 6.60 11.48
C ALA A 93 9.36 5.58 12.46
N VAL A 94 8.49 4.91 13.19
CA VAL A 94 8.80 3.75 14.04
C VAL A 94 7.65 2.74 13.94
N GLU A 95 7.97 1.46 13.82
CA GLU A 95 7.00 0.38 13.81
C GLU A 95 7.60 -0.90 14.43
N PRO A 96 6.77 -1.84 14.93
CA PRO A 96 7.27 -3.13 15.38
C PRO A 96 7.71 -4.02 14.20
N ASP A 97 8.80 -4.77 14.38
CA ASP A 97 9.26 -5.77 13.39
C ASP A 97 8.41 -7.04 13.52
N ILE A 98 7.25 -7.03 12.88
CA ILE A 98 6.28 -8.13 12.88
C ILE A 98 6.35 -8.82 11.53
N ALA A 99 6.83 -10.07 11.53
CA ALA A 99 6.68 -10.94 10.38
C ALA A 99 5.19 -11.32 10.24
N GLN A 100 4.50 -10.70 9.27
CA GLN A 100 3.13 -11.08 8.95
C GLN A 100 3.12 -12.44 8.24
N GLN A 101 2.47 -13.43 8.88
CA GLN A 101 2.16 -14.70 8.25
C GLN A 101 0.79 -14.59 7.59
N TRP A 102 0.78 -14.66 6.26
CA TRP A 102 -0.44 -14.73 5.46
C TRP A 102 -0.82 -16.19 5.30
N ASP A 103 -1.33 -16.80 6.37
CA ASP A 103 -1.88 -18.15 6.34
C ASP A 103 -3.17 -18.15 5.49
N TYR A 104 -3.02 -18.25 4.18
CA TYR A 104 -4.16 -18.47 3.29
C TYR A 104 -4.74 -19.86 3.55
N ARG A 105 -5.90 -19.91 4.22
CA ARG A 105 -6.71 -21.12 4.36
C ARG A 105 -7.88 -21.03 3.38
N SER A 106 -7.85 -21.87 2.35
CA SER A 106 -8.96 -22.02 1.40
C SER A 106 -10.16 -22.69 2.09
N GLY A 107 -10.97 -21.90 2.80
CA GLY A 107 -12.19 -22.37 3.48
C GLY A 107 -13.32 -22.79 2.52
N ALA A 108 -13.23 -22.41 1.25
CA ALA A 108 -14.06 -22.88 0.15
C ALA A 108 -13.17 -22.85 -1.09
N GLY A 109 -13.05 -23.98 -1.80
CA GLY A 109 -12.04 -24.17 -2.85
C GLY A 109 -11.86 -22.96 -3.77
N ASP A 110 -10.63 -22.47 -3.87
CA ASP A 110 -10.02 -21.56 -4.85
C ASP A 110 -10.88 -20.52 -5.59
N ARG A 111 -11.99 -20.04 -5.03
CA ARG A 111 -12.80 -19.01 -5.72
C ARG A 111 -12.11 -17.65 -5.75
N GLY A 112 -11.36 -17.29 -4.70
CA GLY A 112 -10.58 -16.04 -4.68
C GLY A 112 -9.47 -15.99 -5.74
N MET A 113 -9.07 -17.16 -6.25
CA MET A 113 -8.04 -17.34 -7.29
C MET A 113 -8.64 -17.77 -8.64
N ALA A 114 -9.95 -18.01 -8.72
CA ALA A 114 -10.63 -18.51 -9.91
C ALA A 114 -11.04 -17.41 -10.91
N ALA A 115 -10.93 -16.13 -10.54
CA ALA A 115 -11.25 -15.01 -11.43
C ALA A 115 -10.44 -15.04 -12.73
N SER A 116 -9.25 -15.63 -12.71
CA SER A 116 -8.35 -15.79 -13.86
C SER A 116 -8.65 -16.97 -14.78
N ALA A 117 -9.51 -17.90 -14.35
CA ALA A 117 -9.98 -19.04 -15.13
C ALA A 117 -11.38 -18.84 -15.71
N SER A 118 -12.09 -17.78 -15.30
CA SER A 118 -13.42 -17.48 -15.81
C SER A 118 -13.36 -17.00 -17.27
N PRO A 119 -14.32 -17.38 -18.14
CA PRO A 119 -14.42 -16.84 -19.48
C PRO A 119 -14.43 -15.30 -19.45
N VAL A 120 -13.79 -14.67 -20.43
CA VAL A 120 -13.82 -13.21 -20.59
C VAL A 120 -15.28 -12.73 -20.61
N CYS A 121 -15.60 -11.75 -19.77
CA CYS A 121 -16.95 -11.20 -19.58
C CYS A 121 -17.97 -12.13 -18.87
N ALA A 122 -17.52 -13.16 -18.15
CA ALA A 122 -18.35 -13.85 -17.17
C ALA A 122 -18.25 -13.13 -15.80
N PHE A 123 -19.34 -12.48 -15.40
CA PHE A 123 -19.44 -11.78 -14.13
C PHE A 123 -20.16 -12.66 -13.11
N ASP A 124 -19.56 -12.83 -11.93
CA ASP A 124 -20.21 -13.49 -10.81
C ASP A 124 -21.25 -12.54 -10.19
N ASP A 125 -22.42 -13.08 -9.85
CA ASP A 125 -23.39 -12.38 -9.02
C ASP A 125 -22.85 -12.22 -7.58
N GLN A 126 -23.38 -11.24 -6.86
CA GLN A 126 -23.06 -11.04 -5.45
C GLN A 126 -23.44 -12.28 -4.62
N ASP A 127 -22.50 -12.78 -3.83
CA ASP A 127 -22.70 -13.93 -2.94
C ASP A 127 -23.16 -13.46 -1.54
N PRO A 128 -24.38 -13.77 -1.09
CA PRO A 128 -24.85 -13.43 0.26
C PRO A 128 -24.26 -14.33 1.35
N GLN A 129 -23.50 -15.38 1.00
CA GLN A 129 -22.95 -16.31 1.98
C GLN A 129 -21.77 -15.69 2.76
N GLY A 130 -21.52 -16.24 3.95
CA GLY A 130 -20.38 -15.81 4.79
C GLY A 130 -20.52 -14.43 5.41
N GLY A 131 -21.73 -13.85 5.46
CA GLY A 131 -21.97 -12.52 6.02
C GLY A 131 -21.59 -11.37 5.09
N GLN A 132 -21.38 -11.65 3.81
CA GLN A 132 -21.14 -10.64 2.79
C GLN A 132 -22.39 -9.78 2.58
N ALA A 133 -22.18 -8.46 2.51
CA ALA A 133 -23.26 -7.52 2.23
C ALA A 133 -23.63 -7.58 0.76
N VAL A 134 -24.93 -7.72 0.48
CA VAL A 134 -25.46 -7.71 -0.89
C VAL A 134 -26.66 -6.77 -0.98
N VAL A 135 -26.81 -6.12 -2.14
CA VAL A 135 -28.00 -5.31 -2.44
C VAL A 135 -28.50 -5.70 -3.81
N ALA A 136 -29.48 -6.61 -3.82
CA ALA A 136 -30.04 -7.17 -5.04
C ALA A 136 -30.55 -6.07 -5.99
N GLY A 137 -30.18 -6.18 -7.26
CA GLY A 137 -30.63 -5.27 -8.32
C GLY A 137 -30.06 -3.85 -8.26
N ARG A 138 -29.08 -3.56 -7.39
CA ARG A 138 -28.47 -2.24 -7.27
C ARG A 138 -26.99 -2.27 -7.67
N ILE A 139 -26.70 -1.69 -8.83
CA ILE A 139 -25.35 -1.48 -9.34
C ILE A 139 -24.62 -0.50 -8.42
N ALA A 140 -23.33 -0.76 -8.16
CA ALA A 140 -22.45 0.11 -7.38
C ALA A 140 -23.04 0.57 -6.04
N TRP A 141 -23.85 -0.29 -5.38
CA TRP A 141 -24.56 0.09 -4.15
C TRP A 141 -23.59 0.59 -3.08
N ASN A 142 -22.38 0.02 -3.02
CA ASN A 142 -21.33 0.41 -2.08
C ASN A 142 -20.92 1.89 -2.21
N ALA A 143 -21.00 2.47 -3.41
CA ALA A 143 -20.67 3.87 -3.66
C ALA A 143 -21.81 4.84 -3.31
N ALA A 144 -23.01 4.33 -3.01
CA ALA A 144 -24.17 5.17 -2.82
C ALA A 144 -24.16 5.93 -1.47
N PRO A 145 -24.97 7.01 -1.33
CA PRO A 145 -24.94 7.88 -0.15
C PRO A 145 -25.32 7.20 1.17
N ASP A 146 -26.07 6.12 1.12
CA ASP A 146 -26.48 5.30 2.26
C ASP A 146 -25.38 4.31 2.72
N PHE A 147 -24.27 4.21 1.98
CA PHE A 147 -23.15 3.33 2.27
C PHE A 147 -21.85 4.13 2.45
N SER A 148 -20.89 4.00 1.53
CA SER A 148 -19.53 4.53 1.73
C SER A 148 -19.45 6.06 1.65
N GLN A 149 -20.50 6.73 1.17
CA GLN A 149 -20.57 8.20 1.06
C GLN A 149 -19.40 8.83 0.28
N PHE A 150 -18.80 8.09 -0.66
CA PHE A 150 -17.60 8.52 -1.39
C PHE A 150 -17.79 9.88 -2.08
N ALA A 151 -18.93 10.10 -2.74
CA ALA A 151 -19.22 11.38 -3.39
C ALA A 151 -19.17 12.56 -2.39
N ALA A 152 -19.77 12.41 -1.21
CA ALA A 152 -19.75 13.45 -0.18
C ALA A 152 -18.33 13.67 0.39
N ALA A 153 -17.58 12.59 0.63
CA ALA A 153 -16.20 12.67 1.08
C ALA A 153 -15.29 13.37 0.05
N ARG A 154 -15.38 12.99 -1.24
CA ARG A 154 -14.64 13.61 -2.33
C ARG A 154 -14.92 15.10 -2.43
N ASN A 155 -16.19 15.49 -2.37
CA ASN A 155 -16.61 16.89 -2.40
C ASN A 155 -16.05 17.69 -1.21
N ARG A 156 -16.02 17.08 -0.01
CA ARG A 156 -15.48 17.73 1.19
C ARG A 156 -13.97 17.92 1.13
N VAL A 157 -13.22 16.93 0.63
CA VAL A 157 -11.76 17.03 0.50
C VAL A 157 -11.38 17.96 -0.66
N GLY A 158 -12.13 17.92 -1.76
CA GLY A 158 -11.92 18.72 -2.96
C GLY A 158 -10.54 18.51 -3.57
N ALA A 159 -9.91 19.60 -4.01
CA ALA A 159 -8.60 19.58 -4.67
C ALA A 159 -7.44 19.07 -3.79
N LYS A 160 -7.65 18.88 -2.48
CA LYS A 160 -6.60 18.35 -1.58
C LYS A 160 -6.29 16.88 -1.85
N GLN A 161 -7.14 16.16 -2.57
CA GLN A 161 -6.88 14.76 -2.95
C GLN A 161 -5.60 14.64 -3.79
N ALA A 162 -5.33 15.59 -4.68
CA ALA A 162 -4.13 15.64 -5.51
C ALA A 162 -2.79 15.74 -4.73
N ASN A 163 -2.84 16.02 -3.42
CA ASN A 163 -1.65 16.00 -2.55
C ASN A 163 -1.35 14.61 -1.98
N ILE A 164 -2.20 13.62 -2.26
CA ILE A 164 -2.10 12.27 -1.71
C ILE A 164 -1.55 11.36 -2.80
N THR A 165 -0.38 10.79 -2.53
CA THR A 165 0.21 9.72 -3.35
C THR A 165 0.03 8.39 -2.62
N ILE A 166 -0.61 7.43 -3.28
CA ILE A 166 -0.80 6.08 -2.76
C ILE A 166 0.05 5.12 -3.60
N ALA A 167 0.95 4.38 -2.95
CA ALA A 167 1.62 3.25 -3.58
C ALA A 167 0.67 2.04 -3.53
N HIS A 168 0.28 1.56 -4.72
CA HIS A 168 -0.59 0.38 -4.86
C HIS A 168 0.27 -0.83 -5.21
N LEU A 169 0.41 -1.77 -4.27
CA LEU A 169 1.20 -2.99 -4.43
C LEU A 169 0.23 -4.14 -4.68
N ASP A 170 0.20 -4.62 -5.91
CA ASP A 170 -0.73 -5.67 -6.37
C ASP A 170 -0.15 -6.35 -7.63
N THR A 171 -0.95 -7.10 -8.39
CA THR A 171 -0.55 -7.86 -9.59
C THR A 171 -0.28 -7.02 -10.84
N GLY A 172 -0.19 -5.70 -10.67
CA GLY A 172 -0.09 -4.74 -11.78
C GLY A 172 -1.44 -4.18 -12.20
N PHE A 173 -1.50 -3.60 -13.40
CA PHE A 173 -2.71 -2.99 -13.95
C PHE A 173 -2.81 -3.16 -15.47
N ASP A 174 -4.03 -3.06 -16.01
CA ASP A 174 -4.27 -3.00 -17.45
C ASP A 174 -4.30 -1.53 -17.90
N PRO A 175 -3.35 -1.09 -18.75
CA PRO A 175 -3.27 0.30 -19.21
C PRO A 175 -4.42 0.71 -20.14
N ASN A 176 -5.22 -0.23 -20.65
CA ASN A 176 -6.34 0.04 -21.54
C ASN A 176 -7.70 -0.09 -20.84
N HIS A 177 -7.72 -0.34 -19.54
CA HIS A 177 -8.97 -0.53 -18.81
C HIS A 177 -9.73 0.79 -18.63
N GLU A 178 -11.05 0.77 -18.82
CA GLU A 178 -11.91 1.97 -18.77
C GLU A 178 -11.85 2.71 -17.43
N THR A 179 -11.60 1.99 -16.34
CA THR A 179 -11.48 2.53 -14.99
C THR A 179 -10.07 3.00 -14.62
N LEU A 180 -9.08 2.94 -15.52
CA LEU A 180 -7.70 3.34 -15.22
C LEU A 180 -7.67 4.73 -14.56
N PRO A 181 -7.09 4.89 -13.35
CA PRO A 181 -7.09 6.17 -12.65
C PRO A 181 -6.46 7.28 -13.50
N ALA A 182 -7.16 8.41 -13.63
CA ALA A 182 -6.66 9.55 -14.38
C ALA A 182 -5.36 10.14 -13.79
N GLY A 183 -5.19 10.02 -12.47
CA GLY A 183 -4.00 10.46 -11.73
C GLY A 183 -2.87 9.44 -11.64
N LEU A 184 -2.91 8.33 -12.40
CA LEU A 184 -1.89 7.28 -12.30
C LEU A 184 -0.50 7.82 -12.69
N LEU A 185 0.45 7.75 -11.76
CA LEU A 185 1.84 8.20 -11.94
C LEU A 185 2.68 7.12 -12.64
N THR A 186 2.42 6.86 -13.92
CA THR A 186 3.08 5.79 -14.70
C THR A 186 4.61 5.87 -14.72
N ALA A 187 5.20 7.06 -14.61
CA ALA A 187 6.65 7.24 -14.49
C ALA A 187 7.25 6.64 -13.20
N GLN A 188 6.43 6.43 -12.16
CA GLN A 188 6.84 5.88 -10.87
C GLN A 188 6.49 4.40 -10.70
N GLN A 189 5.88 3.77 -11.72
CA GLN A 189 5.52 2.36 -11.65
C GLN A 189 6.77 1.48 -11.44
N ARG A 190 6.63 0.40 -10.68
CA ARG A 190 7.71 -0.55 -10.41
C ARG A 190 7.21 -1.98 -10.51
N ASN A 191 8.05 -2.83 -11.09
CA ASN A 191 7.86 -4.27 -11.14
C ASN A 191 8.95 -4.93 -10.29
N PHE A 192 8.52 -5.81 -9.39
CA PHE A 192 9.38 -6.57 -8.50
C PHE A 192 9.46 -8.05 -8.89
N VAL A 193 8.77 -8.45 -9.97
CA VAL A 193 8.80 -9.79 -10.53
C VAL A 193 9.84 -9.86 -11.64
N ASP A 194 10.64 -10.92 -11.63
CA ASP A 194 11.57 -11.22 -12.72
C ASP A 194 10.83 -11.93 -13.87
N ASP A 195 10.05 -11.15 -14.63
CA ASP A 195 9.22 -11.63 -15.75
C ASP A 195 9.77 -11.22 -17.14
N GLY A 196 10.95 -10.61 -17.17
CA GLY A 196 11.59 -10.14 -18.41
C GLY A 196 11.02 -8.83 -18.99
N THR A 197 10.05 -8.19 -18.34
CA THR A 197 9.44 -6.94 -18.81
C THR A 197 10.10 -5.68 -18.24
N GLY A 198 10.95 -5.87 -17.24
CA GLY A 198 11.81 -4.86 -16.66
C GLY A 198 11.20 -4.16 -15.44
N PRO A 199 12.04 -3.58 -14.57
CA PRO A 199 11.63 -3.09 -13.24
C PRO A 199 10.74 -1.84 -13.27
N ASN A 200 10.53 -1.22 -14.43
CA ASN A 200 9.73 -0.01 -14.59
C ASN A 200 8.43 -0.26 -15.39
N ASN A 201 7.99 -1.52 -15.48
CA ASN A 201 6.77 -1.90 -16.15
C ASN A 201 5.88 -2.74 -15.23
N ALA A 202 4.91 -2.10 -14.56
CA ALA A 202 3.97 -2.74 -13.67
C ALA A 202 2.65 -3.12 -14.38
N THR A 203 2.66 -3.24 -15.71
CA THR A 203 1.48 -3.72 -16.43
C THR A 203 1.25 -5.20 -16.14
N ASP A 204 -0.02 -5.61 -16.05
CA ASP A 204 -0.36 -6.98 -15.69
C ASP A 204 0.01 -7.94 -16.83
N HIS A 205 0.99 -8.80 -16.54
CA HIS A 205 1.49 -9.85 -17.43
C HIS A 205 1.17 -11.26 -16.94
N ALA A 206 0.32 -11.40 -15.92
CA ALA A 206 -0.01 -12.70 -15.36
C ALA A 206 -0.63 -13.58 -16.46
N PRO A 207 -0.13 -14.81 -16.68
CA PRO A 207 -0.65 -15.71 -17.71
C PRO A 207 -2.14 -15.97 -17.50
N ALA A 208 -2.94 -15.96 -18.58
CA ALA A 208 -4.35 -16.30 -18.48
C ALA A 208 -4.53 -17.78 -18.09
N GLY A 209 -5.53 -18.09 -17.25
CA GLY A 209 -6.03 -19.45 -17.08
C GLY A 209 -5.26 -20.38 -16.13
N THR A 210 -4.36 -19.89 -15.27
CA THR A 210 -3.83 -20.71 -14.17
C THR A 210 -4.58 -20.40 -12.89
N LEU A 211 -4.88 -21.42 -12.09
CA LEU A 211 -5.49 -21.30 -10.75
C LEU A 211 -4.67 -20.43 -9.77
N THR A 212 -3.47 -20.02 -10.17
CA THR A 212 -2.57 -19.18 -9.39
C THR A 212 -2.34 -17.80 -10.00
N SER A 213 -2.81 -17.52 -11.23
CA SER A 213 -2.68 -16.18 -11.79
C SER A 213 -3.78 -15.30 -11.20
N ASN A 214 -3.42 -14.25 -10.48
CA ASN A 214 -4.38 -13.23 -10.04
C ASN A 214 -4.52 -12.15 -11.12
N ARG A 215 -4.67 -12.58 -12.38
CA ARG A 215 -4.74 -11.66 -13.52
C ARG A 215 -5.94 -10.74 -13.37
N GLY A 216 -5.73 -9.45 -13.53
CA GLY A 216 -6.72 -8.40 -13.39
C GLY A 216 -7.04 -8.01 -11.93
N HIS A 217 -6.50 -8.73 -10.94
CA HIS A 217 -6.76 -8.42 -9.52
C HIS A 217 -6.31 -6.99 -9.19
N GLY A 218 -5.08 -6.63 -9.55
CA GLY A 218 -4.55 -5.30 -9.34
C GLY A 218 -5.31 -4.20 -10.10
N THR A 219 -5.81 -4.47 -11.30
CA THR A 219 -6.73 -3.55 -11.99
C THR A 219 -8.03 -3.37 -11.21
N GLY A 220 -8.61 -4.46 -10.70
CA GLY A 220 -9.85 -4.44 -9.91
C GLY A 220 -9.70 -3.65 -8.62
N THR A 221 -8.68 -3.94 -7.82
CA THR A 221 -8.39 -3.24 -6.56
C THR A 221 -8.03 -1.77 -6.79
N LEU A 222 -7.24 -1.47 -7.82
CA LEU A 222 -6.92 -0.09 -8.22
C LEU A 222 -8.18 0.68 -8.64
N SER A 223 -9.14 0.02 -9.30
CA SER A 223 -10.41 0.61 -9.70
C SER A 223 -11.28 0.97 -8.49
N LEU A 224 -11.32 0.13 -7.46
CA LEU A 224 -12.04 0.44 -6.22
C LEU A 224 -11.39 1.59 -5.45
N LEU A 225 -10.06 1.68 -5.47
CA LEU A 225 -9.31 2.73 -4.81
C LEU A 225 -9.49 4.09 -5.51
N ALA A 226 -9.13 4.17 -6.79
CA ALA A 226 -8.96 5.42 -7.54
C ALA A 226 -9.54 5.35 -8.96
N GLY A 227 -10.40 4.37 -9.25
CA GLY A 227 -10.96 4.15 -10.57
C GLY A 227 -11.69 5.36 -11.13
N ASN A 228 -11.53 5.56 -12.43
CA ASN A 228 -12.05 6.69 -13.16
C ASN A 228 -13.59 6.72 -13.23
N LYS A 229 -14.12 7.82 -13.75
CA LYS A 229 -15.53 8.03 -14.00
C LYS A 229 -15.98 7.19 -15.20
N LEU A 230 -17.06 6.43 -15.01
CA LEU A 230 -17.74 5.73 -16.10
C LEU A 230 -18.79 6.64 -16.74
N ASP A 231 -19.14 6.36 -17.99
CA ASP A 231 -20.08 7.16 -18.78
C ASP A 231 -21.50 6.56 -18.85
N GLY A 232 -21.73 5.47 -18.10
CA GLY A 232 -22.99 4.74 -18.07
C GLY A 232 -23.15 3.68 -19.17
N THR A 233 -22.13 3.50 -20.02
CA THR A 233 -22.15 2.48 -21.09
C THR A 233 -21.40 1.20 -20.74
N SER A 234 -20.69 1.19 -19.60
CA SER A 234 -19.88 0.04 -19.16
C SER A 234 -20.72 -1.23 -18.99
N PRO A 235 -20.24 -2.39 -19.49
CA PRO A 235 -20.94 -3.67 -19.35
C PRO A 235 -21.30 -3.98 -17.90
N HIS A 236 -22.51 -4.48 -17.66
CA HIS A 236 -23.04 -4.84 -16.34
C HIS A 236 -23.15 -3.71 -15.30
N TRP A 237 -22.78 -2.47 -15.67
CA TRP A 237 -22.99 -1.26 -14.87
C TRP A 237 -23.82 -0.20 -15.64
N PRO A 238 -24.96 -0.57 -16.27
CA PRO A 238 -25.73 0.36 -17.09
C PRO A 238 -26.21 1.57 -16.29
N GLY A 239 -25.97 2.76 -16.85
CA GLY A 239 -26.41 4.03 -16.27
C GLY A 239 -25.57 4.55 -15.10
N PHE A 240 -24.52 3.84 -14.67
CA PHE A 240 -23.60 4.36 -13.66
C PHE A 240 -22.66 5.39 -14.27
N THR A 241 -22.75 6.65 -13.81
CA THR A 241 -22.09 7.81 -14.41
C THR A 241 -21.20 8.57 -13.43
N ASP A 242 -20.71 7.92 -12.37
CA ASP A 242 -19.81 8.51 -11.37
C ASP A 242 -18.45 7.78 -11.36
N PHE A 243 -17.53 8.24 -10.53
CA PHE A 243 -16.27 7.57 -10.25
C PHE A 243 -16.49 6.23 -9.56
N VAL A 244 -15.84 5.18 -10.07
CA VAL A 244 -15.76 3.87 -9.40
C VAL A 244 -14.94 3.99 -8.12
N GLY A 245 -13.85 4.75 -8.17
CA GLY A 245 -12.90 4.90 -7.08
C GLY A 245 -13.39 5.79 -5.93
N GLY A 246 -12.95 5.47 -4.71
CA GLY A 246 -13.11 6.33 -3.54
C GLY A 246 -12.32 7.65 -3.66
N ALA A 247 -11.10 7.60 -4.20
CA ALA A 247 -10.17 8.73 -4.32
C ALA A 247 -9.54 8.82 -5.74
N PRO A 248 -10.28 9.29 -6.75
CA PRO A 248 -9.87 9.26 -8.17
C PRO A 248 -8.99 10.44 -8.63
N LEU A 249 -8.72 11.43 -7.76
CA LEU A 249 -8.09 12.71 -8.11
C LEU A 249 -6.82 13.00 -7.31
#